data_AF-A0A0J7NBQ0-F1
#
_entry.id   AF-A0A0J7NBQ0-F1
#
_cell.length_a   1.000
_cell.length_b   1.000
_cell.length_c   1.000
_cell.angle_alpha   90.00
_cell.angle_beta   90.00
_cell.angle_gamma   90.00
#
_symmetry.space_group_name_H-M   'P 1'
#
loop_
_entity.id
_entity.type
_entity.pdbx_description
1 polymer ?
#
loop_
_entity_poly.entity_id
_entity_poly.type
_entity_poly.pdbx_seq_one_letter_code
_entity_poly.pdbx_strand_id
1 'polypeptide(L)'
;MTNTHFSSQKAFILSGFLASIAFFSAPLNAAAADLALANVPHASDIQPEIAKKVAPDKELRSNLTDAETQLKETENALSQVISDHKKGQATADEVATHIQMLSDNISALDDKIKAIEAAPKSKAHTKWIKEGKAKKVIAVKDLNTAKQSQ
;
A
#
# COMPACT_ATOMS: atom_id res chain seq x y z
N MET A 1 -37.98 -38.05 -17.02
CA MET A 1 -38.87 -36.88 -17.07
C MET A 1 -38.04 -35.64 -16.77
N THR A 2 -37.87 -34.80 -17.81
CA THR A 2 -37.74 -33.32 -17.85
C THR A 2 -36.65 -32.65 -16.99
N ASN A 3 -35.57 -32.10 -17.57
CA ASN A 3 -35.46 -30.78 -18.27
C ASN A 3 -35.60 -29.61 -17.25
N THR A 4 -34.83 -28.53 -17.19
CA THR A 4 -33.97 -27.75 -18.13
C THR A 4 -33.36 -26.62 -17.26
N HIS A 5 -32.08 -26.24 -17.34
CA HIS A 5 -31.44 -25.25 -18.24
C HIS A 5 -32.08 -23.85 -18.33
N PHE A 6 -31.20 -22.85 -18.45
CA PHE A 6 -31.36 -21.39 -18.71
C PHE A 6 -31.55 -20.48 -17.49
N SER A 7 -31.12 -19.22 -17.44
CA SER A 7 -30.18 -18.35 -18.18
C SER A 7 -30.66 -16.91 -17.89
N SER A 8 -29.73 -15.97 -17.74
CA SER A 8 -29.83 -14.55 -18.11
C SER A 8 -30.97 -13.69 -17.51
N GLN A 9 -30.64 -12.51 -16.97
CA GLN A 9 -30.79 -11.26 -17.73
C GLN A 9 -30.44 -10.02 -16.91
N LYS A 10 -29.85 -9.06 -17.62
CA LYS A 10 -29.60 -7.68 -17.23
C LYS A 10 -30.91 -6.89 -17.21
N ALA A 11 -31.03 -5.91 -16.32
CA ALA A 11 -31.87 -4.71 -16.45
C ALA A 11 -31.24 -3.66 -15.52
N PHE A 12 -30.59 -2.58 -15.97
CA PHE A 12 -31.09 -1.44 -16.74
C PHE A 12 -32.44 -0.94 -16.21
N ILE A 13 -32.39 -0.12 -15.16
CA ILE A 13 -33.49 0.78 -14.81
C ILE A 13 -33.08 2.18 -15.26
N LEU A 14 -33.50 2.48 -16.48
CA LEU A 14 -33.69 3.83 -16.97
C LEU A 14 -35.15 4.23 -16.66
N SER A 15 -35.38 5.52 -16.47
CA SER A 15 -36.66 6.24 -16.48
C SER A 15 -37.44 6.36 -15.17
N GLY A 16 -37.82 7.60 -14.84
CA GLY A 16 -38.76 7.91 -13.77
C GLY A 16 -38.81 9.37 -13.31
N PHE A 17 -38.75 10.34 -14.23
CA PHE A 17 -39.16 11.72 -13.92
C PHE A 17 -40.68 11.73 -13.75
N LEU A 18 -41.18 11.92 -12.53
CA LEU A 18 -42.57 12.27 -12.27
C LEU A 18 -42.60 13.52 -11.40
N ALA A 19 -42.89 14.63 -12.07
CA ALA A 19 -43.32 15.87 -11.48
C ALA A 19 -44.68 15.67 -10.79
N SER A 20 -44.78 16.05 -9.52
CA SER A 20 -46.06 16.29 -8.86
C SER A 20 -46.05 17.72 -8.34
N ILE A 21 -46.62 18.61 -9.14
CA ILE A 21 -46.92 20.00 -8.81
C ILE A 21 -48.17 19.96 -7.92
N ALA A 22 -48.08 20.47 -6.70
CA ALA A 22 -49.24 20.92 -5.95
C ALA A 22 -49.03 22.40 -5.60
N PHE A 23 -49.88 23.23 -6.19
CA PHE A 23 -49.90 24.68 -6.15
C PHE A 23 -51.01 25.14 -5.20
N PHE A 24 -50.82 26.33 -4.61
CA PHE A 24 -51.75 27.13 -3.76
C PHE A 24 -51.88 26.66 -2.30
N SER A 25 -51.56 27.49 -1.30
CA SER A 25 -52.04 28.87 -1.10
C SER A 25 -51.07 29.73 -0.28
N ALA A 26 -50.78 30.96 -0.75
CA ALA A 26 -50.23 32.04 0.07
C ALA A 26 -51.36 32.79 0.84
N PRO A 27 -51.03 33.67 1.81
CA PRO A 27 -50.81 35.09 1.51
C PRO A 27 -49.54 35.66 2.18
N LEU A 28 -48.66 36.35 1.44
CA LEU A 28 -48.57 37.82 1.29
C LEU A 28 -48.15 38.58 2.56
N ASN A 29 -46.91 39.08 2.55
CA ASN A 29 -46.49 40.48 2.80
C ASN A 29 -44.96 40.53 2.60
N ALA A 30 -44.48 41.20 1.54
CA ALA A 30 -43.99 42.58 1.54
C ALA A 30 -42.66 42.72 2.31
N ALA A 31 -41.59 43.35 1.82
CA ALA A 31 -41.28 44.10 0.63
C ALA A 31 -39.74 44.32 0.62
N ALA A 32 -39.27 45.02 -0.41
CA ALA A 32 -37.96 45.66 -0.55
C ALA A 32 -36.81 44.76 -1.05
N ALA A 33 -36.57 44.90 -2.35
CA ALA A 33 -35.27 44.72 -2.96
C ALA A 33 -34.26 45.64 -2.26
N ASP A 34 -33.16 45.08 -1.76
CA ASP A 34 -31.90 45.79 -1.73
C ASP A 34 -30.72 44.82 -1.69
N LEU A 35 -29.66 45.22 -2.39
CA LEU A 35 -28.30 44.65 -2.42
C LEU A 35 -28.12 43.24 -3.01
N ALA A 36 -28.01 43.22 -4.33
CA ALA A 36 -27.05 42.36 -5.02
C ALA A 36 -25.62 42.63 -4.50
N LEU A 37 -25.05 41.77 -3.65
CA LEU A 37 -23.59 41.52 -3.56
C LEU A 37 -23.16 40.42 -2.56
N ALA A 38 -23.79 39.24 -2.51
CA ALA A 38 -23.27 38.18 -1.63
C ALA A 38 -23.67 36.77 -2.09
N ASN A 39 -23.12 36.32 -3.21
CA ASN A 39 -22.98 34.88 -3.42
C ASN A 39 -21.60 34.61 -4.04
N VAL A 40 -20.56 35.03 -3.31
CA VAL A 40 -19.24 34.41 -3.45
C VAL A 40 -19.44 32.96 -3.00
N PRO A 41 -19.15 31.95 -3.82
CA PRO A 41 -19.20 30.56 -3.37
C PRO A 41 -18.35 30.46 -2.09
N HIS A 42 -19.00 30.05 -1.00
CA HIS A 42 -18.31 29.85 0.26
C HIS A 42 -17.20 28.81 0.04
N ALA A 43 -16.03 29.00 0.64
CA ALA A 43 -14.92 28.05 0.64
C ALA A 43 -15.27 26.65 1.24
N SER A 44 -16.55 26.40 1.55
CA SER A 44 -17.10 25.11 1.91
C SER A 44 -17.19 24.12 0.73
N ASP A 45 -16.92 24.54 -0.51
CA ASP A 45 -16.70 23.64 -1.67
C ASP A 45 -15.35 22.88 -1.60
N ILE A 46 -14.54 23.09 -0.56
CA ILE A 46 -13.30 22.34 -0.34
C ILE A 46 -13.64 20.92 0.13
N GLN A 47 -13.62 20.00 -0.83
CA GLN A 47 -13.58 18.56 -0.62
C GLN A 47 -12.55 18.23 0.47
N PRO A 48 -12.91 17.50 1.55
CA PRO A 48 -11.90 16.99 2.46
C PRO A 48 -11.04 16.01 1.67
N GLU A 49 -9.78 16.38 1.42
CA GLU A 49 -8.77 15.48 0.90
C GLU A 49 -8.83 14.18 1.70
N ILE A 50 -8.88 13.06 0.98
CA ILE A 50 -8.71 11.74 1.55
C ILE A 50 -7.25 11.67 2.02
N ALA A 51 -6.97 12.19 3.22
CA ALA A 51 -5.65 12.19 3.79
C ALA A 51 -5.20 10.73 3.93
N LYS A 52 -4.26 10.30 3.07
CA LYS A 52 -3.61 8.99 3.22
C LYS A 52 -3.03 8.94 4.64
N LYS A 53 -3.57 8.06 5.48
CA LYS A 53 -3.09 7.88 6.85
C LYS A 53 -1.64 7.39 6.79
N VAL A 54 -0.70 8.29 7.09
CA VAL A 54 0.72 7.95 7.20
C VAL A 54 0.93 7.19 8.51
N ALA A 55 1.73 6.12 8.47
CA ALA A 55 2.10 5.39 9.68
C ALA A 55 2.95 6.28 10.60
N PRO A 56 2.76 6.22 11.94
CA PRO A 56 3.57 6.99 12.87
C PRO A 56 5.04 6.55 12.82
N ASP A 57 5.96 7.48 13.11
CA ASP A 57 7.42 7.25 13.07
C ASP A 57 7.88 6.02 13.87
N LYS A 58 7.25 5.77 15.03
CA LYS A 58 7.55 4.59 15.86
C LYS A 58 7.25 3.29 15.12
N GLU A 59 6.13 3.24 14.39
CA GLU A 59 5.74 2.06 13.61
C GLU A 59 6.64 1.91 12.39
N LEU A 60 6.94 3.00 11.68
CA LEU A 60 7.88 2.99 10.56
C LEU A 60 9.26 2.47 10.97
N ARG A 61 9.79 2.94 12.12
CA ARG A 61 11.09 2.48 12.62
C ARG A 61 11.06 1.02 13.09
N SER A 62 9.99 0.60 13.77
CA SER A 62 9.83 -0.80 14.18
C SER A 62 9.81 -1.70 12.96
N ASN A 63 8.93 -1.42 12.00
CA ASN A 63 8.78 -2.20 10.78
C ASN A 63 10.09 -2.31 9.98
N LEU A 64 10.86 -1.22 9.89
CA LEU A 64 12.18 -1.27 9.26
C LEU A 64 13.16 -2.16 10.04
N THR A 65 13.20 -2.02 11.36
CA THR A 65 14.11 -2.80 12.22
C THR A 65 13.77 -4.30 12.17
N ASP A 66 12.49 -4.64 12.15
CA ASP A 66 12.01 -6.02 12.05
C ASP A 66 12.42 -6.63 10.70
N ALA A 67 12.21 -5.89 9.59
CA ALA A 67 12.64 -6.32 8.26
C ALA A 67 14.17 -6.51 8.16
N GLU A 68 14.95 -5.59 8.76
CA GLU A 68 16.41 -5.71 8.82
C GLU A 68 16.86 -6.94 9.64
N THR A 69 16.12 -7.30 10.68
CA THR A 69 16.42 -8.46 11.54
C THR A 69 16.14 -9.76 10.78
N GLN A 70 14.96 -9.88 10.17
CA GLN A 70 14.59 -11.03 9.35
C GLN A 70 15.56 -11.25 8.18
N LEU A 71 15.99 -10.16 7.54
CA LEU A 71 16.98 -10.21 6.48
C LEU A 71 18.28 -10.85 6.96
N LYS A 72 18.82 -10.38 8.10
CA LYS A 72 20.07 -10.90 8.68
C LYS A 72 19.96 -12.35 9.10
N GLU A 73 18.85 -12.74 9.70
CA GLU A 73 18.59 -14.14 10.07
C GLU A 73 18.60 -15.05 8.84
N THR A 74 18.00 -14.58 7.75
CA THR A 74 17.95 -15.33 6.48
C THR A 74 19.30 -15.40 5.78
N GLU A 75 20.10 -14.33 5.81
CA GLU A 75 21.49 -14.32 5.31
C GLU A 75 22.35 -15.37 6.03
N ASN A 76 22.23 -15.45 7.36
CA ASN A 76 22.95 -16.42 8.17
C ASN A 76 22.49 -17.86 7.87
N ALA A 77 21.17 -18.08 7.79
CA ALA A 77 20.60 -19.38 7.47
C ALA A 77 21.04 -19.85 6.07
N LEU A 78 20.98 -18.97 5.07
CA LEU A 78 21.45 -19.27 3.72
C LEU A 78 22.95 -19.61 3.69
N SER A 79 23.77 -18.85 4.41
CA SER A 79 25.22 -19.12 4.50
C SER A 79 25.49 -20.51 5.09
N GLN A 80 24.75 -20.89 6.13
CA GLN A 80 24.83 -22.21 6.74
C GLN A 80 24.40 -23.31 5.77
N VAL A 81 23.24 -23.14 5.11
CA VAL A 81 22.70 -24.11 4.15
C VAL A 81 23.61 -24.29 2.93
N ILE A 82 24.25 -23.22 2.44
CA ILE A 82 25.28 -23.32 1.38
C ILE A 82 26.49 -24.13 1.86
N SER A 83 26.96 -23.89 3.09
CA SER A 83 28.04 -24.67 3.68
C SER A 83 27.67 -26.16 3.77
N ASP A 84 26.46 -26.46 4.20
CA ASP A 84 25.99 -27.83 4.40
C ASP A 84 25.75 -28.53 3.06
N HIS A 85 25.26 -27.82 2.05
CA HIS A 85 25.17 -28.31 0.67
C HIS A 85 26.56 -28.71 0.13
N LYS A 86 27.59 -27.90 0.34
CA LYS A 86 28.97 -28.22 -0.06
C LYS A 86 29.52 -29.48 0.64
N LYS A 87 29.02 -29.81 1.83
CA LYS A 87 29.36 -31.03 2.57
C LYS A 87 28.45 -32.22 2.22
N GLY A 88 27.47 -32.05 1.32
CA GLY A 88 26.46 -33.05 0.99
C GLY A 88 25.41 -33.28 2.09
N GLN A 89 25.25 -32.33 3.01
CA GLN A 89 24.34 -32.39 4.16
C GLN A 89 23.02 -31.63 3.94
N ALA A 90 22.92 -30.86 2.85
CA ALA A 90 21.70 -30.19 2.41
C ALA A 90 21.52 -30.42 0.91
N THR A 91 20.28 -30.31 0.46
CA THR A 91 19.86 -30.45 -0.94
C THR A 91 19.93 -29.11 -1.69
N ALA A 92 20.00 -29.17 -3.02
CA ALA A 92 19.91 -27.98 -3.85
C ALA A 92 18.56 -27.24 -3.68
N ASP A 93 17.48 -27.97 -3.43
CA ASP A 93 16.14 -27.42 -3.19
C ASP A 93 16.07 -26.63 -1.87
N GLU A 94 16.76 -27.10 -0.82
CA GLU A 94 16.90 -26.35 0.44
C GLU A 94 17.67 -25.05 0.23
N VAL A 95 18.76 -25.07 -0.54
CA VAL A 95 19.50 -23.84 -0.90
C VAL A 95 18.59 -22.90 -1.70
N ALA A 96 17.86 -23.41 -2.69
CA ALA A 96 16.96 -22.61 -3.52
C ALA A 96 15.84 -21.95 -2.69
N THR A 97 15.31 -22.67 -1.71
CA THR A 97 14.30 -22.15 -0.77
C THR A 97 14.85 -20.97 0.03
N HIS A 98 16.06 -21.08 0.58
CA HIS A 98 16.68 -20.00 1.34
C HIS A 98 17.07 -18.80 0.46
N ILE A 99 17.48 -19.04 -0.79
CA ILE A 99 17.69 -17.97 -1.79
C ILE A 99 16.39 -17.22 -2.05
N GLN A 100 15.27 -17.93 -2.21
CA GLN A 100 13.97 -17.31 -2.40
C GLN A 100 13.55 -16.49 -1.17
N MET A 101 13.69 -17.05 0.03
CA MET A 101 13.41 -16.33 1.28
C MET A 101 14.23 -15.04 1.41
N LEU A 102 15.53 -15.10 1.06
CA LEU A 102 16.38 -13.91 1.09
C LEU A 102 15.88 -12.86 0.07
N SER A 103 15.50 -13.28 -1.12
CA SER A 103 14.92 -12.41 -2.16
C SER A 103 13.61 -11.74 -1.68
N ASP A 104 12.75 -12.48 -1.01
CA ASP A 104 11.48 -11.98 -0.48
C ASP A 104 11.73 -10.97 0.65
N ASN A 105 12.68 -11.25 1.55
CA ASN A 105 13.04 -10.34 2.64
C ASN A 105 13.72 -9.05 2.14
N ILE A 106 14.52 -9.12 1.07
CA ILE A 106 15.07 -7.94 0.38
C ILE A 106 13.92 -7.07 -0.17
N SER A 107 12.90 -7.71 -0.75
CA SER A 107 11.72 -7.01 -1.29
C SER A 107 10.90 -6.37 -0.17
N ALA A 108 10.67 -7.08 0.93
CA ALA A 108 9.98 -6.55 2.10
C ALA A 108 10.72 -5.35 2.70
N LEU A 109 12.06 -5.41 2.81
CA LEU A 109 12.88 -4.28 3.25
C LEU A 109 12.73 -3.07 2.32
N ASP A 110 12.72 -3.29 1.00
CA ASP A 110 12.51 -2.22 0.02
C ASP A 110 11.15 -1.53 0.20
N ASP A 111 10.10 -2.30 0.47
CA ASP A 111 8.77 -1.75 0.74
C ASP A 111 8.74 -0.93 2.03
N LYS A 112 9.46 -1.36 3.08
CA LYS A 112 9.59 -0.55 4.32
C LYS A 112 10.35 0.75 4.05
N ILE A 113 11.40 0.72 3.24
CA ILE A 113 12.13 1.92 2.83
C ILE A 113 11.21 2.88 2.05
N LYS A 114 10.46 2.37 1.07
CA LYS A 114 9.50 3.17 0.30
C LYS A 114 8.40 3.78 1.17
N ALA A 115 7.91 3.04 2.18
CA ALA A 115 6.94 3.56 3.12
C ALA A 115 7.50 4.76 3.92
N ILE A 116 8.79 4.71 4.30
CA ILE A 116 9.48 5.83 4.95
C ILE A 116 9.71 7.00 3.98
N GLU A 117 10.06 6.71 2.72
CA GLU A 117 10.23 7.74 1.68
C GLU A 117 8.93 8.50 1.37
N ALA A 118 7.79 7.82 1.47
CA ALA A 118 6.46 8.40 1.29
C ALA A 118 5.94 9.19 2.52
N ALA A 119 6.59 9.04 3.67
CA ALA A 119 6.23 9.77 4.89
C ALA A 119 6.72 11.24 4.85
N PRO A 120 6.11 12.15 5.62
CA PRO A 120 6.59 13.53 5.74
C PRO A 120 8.05 13.58 6.17
N LYS A 121 8.91 14.19 5.32
CA LYS A 121 10.37 14.11 5.47
C LYS A 121 10.85 14.61 6.84
N SER A 122 11.62 13.78 7.52
CA SER A 122 12.36 14.14 8.74
C SER A 122 13.85 13.80 8.62
N LYS A 123 14.70 14.41 9.46
CA LYS A 123 16.13 14.04 9.55
C LYS A 123 16.32 12.56 9.92
N ALA A 124 15.42 12.01 10.74
CA ALA A 124 15.44 10.62 11.15
C ALA A 124 15.18 9.69 9.95
N HIS A 125 14.17 10.01 9.12
CA HIS A 125 13.83 9.24 7.93
C HIS A 125 15.00 9.16 6.95
N THR A 126 15.68 10.27 6.68
CA THR A 126 16.88 10.28 5.80
C THR A 126 17.95 9.31 6.31
N LYS A 127 18.19 9.28 7.63
CA LYS A 127 19.13 8.36 8.24
C LYS A 127 18.67 6.90 8.09
N TRP A 128 17.41 6.61 8.43
CA TRP A 128 16.84 5.27 8.34
C TRP A 128 16.84 4.73 6.91
N ILE A 129 16.47 5.55 5.93
CA ILE A 129 16.51 5.19 4.51
C ILE A 129 17.94 4.88 4.07
N LYS A 130 18.93 5.68 4.48
CA LYS A 130 20.34 5.45 4.14
C LYS A 130 20.84 4.12 4.71
N GLU A 131 20.53 3.85 5.98
CA GLU A 131 20.88 2.59 6.66
C GLU A 131 20.20 1.39 5.98
N GLY A 132 18.89 1.45 5.74
CA GLY A 132 18.14 0.40 5.07
C GLY A 132 18.63 0.12 3.65
N LYS A 133 18.91 1.17 2.87
CA LYS A 133 19.47 1.02 1.50
C LYS A 133 20.86 0.37 1.52
N ALA A 134 21.72 0.75 2.47
CA ALA A 134 23.04 0.13 2.60
C ALA A 134 22.93 -1.38 2.89
N LYS A 135 22.03 -1.77 3.80
CA LYS A 135 21.75 -3.19 4.10
C LYS A 135 21.19 -3.93 2.90
N LYS A 136 20.22 -3.34 2.19
CA LYS A 136 19.67 -3.92 0.96
C LYS A 136 20.76 -4.19 -0.07
N VAL A 137 21.70 -3.27 -0.27
CA VAL A 137 22.81 -3.44 -1.24
C VAL A 137 23.70 -4.63 -0.86
N ILE A 138 24.02 -4.78 0.43
CA ILE A 138 24.81 -5.92 0.93
C ILE A 138 24.04 -7.22 0.69
N ALA A 139 22.78 -7.29 1.11
CA ALA A 139 21.96 -8.49 0.93
C ALA A 139 21.79 -8.90 -0.54
N VAL A 140 21.63 -7.93 -1.45
CA VAL A 140 21.58 -8.21 -2.90
C VAL A 140 22.90 -8.78 -3.40
N LYS A 141 24.04 -8.30 -2.91
CA LYS A 141 25.35 -8.85 -3.24
C LYS A 141 25.48 -10.30 -2.75
N ASP A 142 25.03 -10.57 -1.52
CA ASP A 142 25.08 -11.90 -0.93
C ASP A 142 24.14 -12.87 -1.64
N LEU A 143 22.93 -12.43 -1.99
CA LEU A 143 21.98 -13.18 -2.82
C LEU A 143 22.58 -13.57 -4.18
N ASN A 144 23.24 -12.62 -4.86
CA ASN A 144 23.87 -12.89 -6.15
C ASN A 144 25.05 -13.87 -6.02
N THR A 145 25.82 -13.76 -4.94
CA THR A 145 26.93 -14.69 -4.65
C THR A 145 26.41 -16.11 -4.37
N ALA A 146 25.31 -16.22 -3.62
CA ALA A 146 24.64 -17.48 -3.33
C ALA A 146 24.12 -18.17 -4.61
N LYS A 147 23.48 -17.40 -5.51
CA LYS A 147 22.99 -17.90 -6.81
C LYS A 147 24.11 -18.42 -7.72
N GLN A 148 25.32 -17.87 -7.61
CA GLN A 148 26.49 -18.34 -8.37
C GLN A 148 27.15 -19.59 -7.77
N SER A 149 26.79 -19.96 -6.53
CA SER A 149 27.36 -21.09 -5.81
C SER A 149 26.51 -22.37 -5.90
N GLN A 150 25.35 -22.30 -6.58
CA GLN A 150 24.54 -23.44 -7.00
C GLN A 150 25.08 -24.02 -8.31
#